data_AF-A0A2C6JZD4-F1
#
_entry.id   AF-A0A2C6JZD4-F1
#
_cell.length_a   1.000
_cell.length_b   1.000
_cell.length_c   1.000
_cell.angle_alpha   90.00
_cell.angle_beta   90.00
_cell.angle_gamma   90.00
#
_symmetry.space_group_name_H-M   'P 1'
#
loop_
_entity.id
_entity.type
_entity.pdbx_description
1 polymer ?
#
loop_
_entity_poly.entity_id
_entity_poly.type
_entity_poly.pdbx_seq_one_letter_code
_entity_poly.pdbx_strand_id
1 'polypeptide(L)'
;MSFARPPILDTDACLEFVNSLEYGKEHGPLKNLEECGKAEAVWSCLHEIYPSWFDESLHPSNFATPEEALSQILYYLDEFHENKYAADFKVITDNINHFLSGDPSLILKTYEFLLLATIHGEGQQIIAKIMEMSQSTQTLIQTILQEHADINEKDFAEQIEDSDKTIAKLKEDIEAYMDKIVEAESDSLGAMGLRKQVDSYKEKVADAEERLSTVLAEKDALVKLKEEVEKQVSTIEKKLEVKELEIAQLHATIEAKDFEISNMSEKLKDIDKHQGRDIVGDLEALEREKKKSGAESAAKIVELTNELDDLKRVKQRLEKNNAVYLAQIAVLQKELSTGLNGGVDAQKFQELVTKTAKQEEEIKQLQESKDEMARQMMEALAKRAEGGGTTGGEDKDENAAAALIDNVSHLNKS
;
A
#
# COMPACT_ATOMS: atom_id res chain seq x y z
N MET A 1 -8.53 28.95 43.06
CA MET A 1 -8.28 29.38 41.67
C MET A 1 -9.62 29.33 40.97
N SER A 2 -10.09 30.41 40.37
CA SER A 2 -11.35 30.37 39.62
C SER A 2 -11.12 31.05 38.29
N PHE A 3 -11.28 30.28 37.23
CA PHE A 3 -11.47 30.82 35.90
C PHE A 3 -12.82 31.54 35.81
N ALA A 4 -12.98 32.39 34.81
CA ALA A 4 -14.27 32.94 34.43
C ALA A 4 -15.28 31.81 34.13
N ARG A 5 -14.80 30.71 33.54
CA ARG A 5 -15.54 29.45 33.36
C ARG A 5 -14.64 28.23 33.55
N PRO A 6 -15.17 27.14 34.12
CA PRO A 6 -14.43 25.88 34.15
C PRO A 6 -14.11 25.40 32.72
N PRO A 7 -13.05 24.61 32.54
CA PRO A 7 -12.77 23.99 31.25
C PRO A 7 -13.89 23.01 30.87
N ILE A 8 -14.36 23.15 29.64
CA ILE A 8 -15.28 22.31 28.87
C ILE A 8 -14.51 21.14 28.24
N LEU A 9 -13.27 21.38 27.80
CA LEU A 9 -12.40 20.35 27.23
C LEU A 9 -12.12 19.28 28.29
N ASP A 10 -12.27 18.01 27.93
CA ASP A 10 -11.91 16.89 28.79
C ASP A 10 -10.53 16.30 28.43
N THR A 11 -10.08 15.37 29.28
CA THR A 11 -8.76 14.75 29.14
C THR A 11 -8.61 13.96 27.84
N ASP A 12 -9.63 13.21 27.45
CA ASP A 12 -9.57 12.32 26.30
C ASP A 12 -9.54 13.14 25.01
N ALA A 13 -10.39 14.17 24.92
CA ALA A 13 -10.42 15.12 23.82
C ALA A 13 -9.11 15.91 23.71
N CYS A 14 -8.53 16.34 24.83
CA CYS A 14 -7.23 17.02 24.85
C CYS A 14 -6.11 16.11 24.32
N LEU A 15 -6.05 14.86 24.78
CA LEU A 15 -5.03 13.91 24.32
C LEU A 15 -5.20 13.55 22.85
N GLU A 16 -6.44 13.32 22.40
CA GLU A 16 -6.76 13.07 21.00
C GLU A 16 -6.37 14.26 20.12
N PHE A 17 -6.66 15.49 20.57
CA PHE A 17 -6.26 16.71 19.88
C PHE A 17 -4.75 16.79 19.69
N VAL A 18 -3.98 16.74 20.78
CA VAL A 18 -2.52 16.88 20.71
C VAL A 18 -1.87 15.73 19.93
N ASN A 19 -2.40 14.50 20.04
CA ASN A 19 -1.86 13.35 19.33
C ASN A 19 -2.14 13.36 17.82
N SER A 20 -3.10 14.16 17.36
CA SER A 20 -3.34 14.38 15.92
C SER A 20 -2.30 15.30 15.27
N LEU A 21 -1.68 16.15 16.09
CA LEU A 21 -0.66 17.12 15.71
C LEU A 21 0.72 16.45 15.54
N GLU A 22 1.65 17.11 14.87
CA GLU A 22 2.99 16.61 14.57
C GLU A 22 3.77 16.29 15.85
N TYR A 23 3.55 17.03 16.94
CA TYR A 23 4.16 16.72 18.25
C TYR A 23 3.88 15.29 18.73
N GLY A 24 2.62 14.84 18.64
CA GLY A 24 2.25 13.46 18.99
C GLY A 24 2.80 12.40 18.04
N LYS A 25 3.19 12.79 16.82
CA LYS A 25 3.82 11.90 15.83
C LYS A 25 5.33 11.78 16.06
N GLU A 26 6.00 12.87 16.40
CA GLU A 26 7.47 12.91 16.57
C GLU A 26 7.92 12.35 17.94
N HIS A 27 7.18 12.62 19.00
CA HIS A 27 7.53 12.20 20.37
C HIS A 27 6.78 10.94 20.84
N GLY A 28 5.92 10.40 19.96
CA GLY A 28 4.98 9.32 20.28
C GLY A 28 3.71 9.84 20.97
N PRO A 29 2.64 9.03 20.98
CA PRO A 29 1.36 9.47 21.51
C PRO A 29 1.45 9.73 23.02
N LEU A 30 1.09 10.94 23.42
CA LEU A 30 0.97 11.37 24.80
C LEU A 30 -0.12 10.55 25.50
N LYS A 31 0.14 10.20 26.76
CA LYS A 31 -0.72 9.27 27.52
C LYS A 31 -1.47 9.91 28.68
N ASN A 32 -1.09 11.11 29.07
CA ASN A 32 -1.64 11.80 30.24
C ASN A 32 -1.45 13.33 30.10
N LEU A 33 -2.19 14.09 30.92
CA LEU A 33 -2.14 15.55 30.89
C LEU A 33 -0.80 16.12 31.35
N GLU A 34 -0.05 15.44 32.23
CA GLU A 34 1.27 15.91 32.66
C GLU A 34 2.22 16.07 31.46
N GLU A 35 2.14 15.17 30.49
CA GLU A 35 2.90 15.27 29.24
C GLU A 35 2.42 16.43 28.35
N CYS A 36 1.12 16.73 28.32
CA CYS A 36 0.56 17.93 27.66
C CYS A 36 0.96 19.23 28.37
N GLY A 37 1.25 19.19 29.68
CA GLY A 37 1.66 20.35 30.48
C GLY A 37 3.10 20.80 30.22
N LYS A 38 3.88 20.07 29.44
CA LYS A 38 5.25 20.46 29.08
C LYS A 38 5.23 21.68 28.17
N ALA A 39 6.10 22.66 28.42
CA ALA A 39 6.25 23.84 27.58
C ALA A 39 6.49 23.49 26.10
N GLU A 40 7.20 22.39 25.84
CA GLU A 40 7.45 21.85 24.49
C GLU A 40 6.16 21.37 23.81
N ALA A 41 5.30 20.64 24.52
CA ALA A 41 4.01 20.21 23.99
C ALA A 41 3.12 21.41 23.63
N VAL A 42 3.07 22.42 24.51
CA VAL A 42 2.26 23.63 24.29
C VAL A 42 2.80 24.44 23.10
N TRP A 43 4.12 24.67 23.04
CA TRP A 43 4.76 25.40 21.94
C TRP A 43 4.58 24.67 20.62
N SER A 44 4.83 23.35 20.54
CA SER A 44 4.71 22.62 19.28
C SER A 44 3.30 22.65 18.71
N CYS A 45 2.27 22.56 19.57
CA CYS A 45 0.89 22.72 19.12
C CYS A 45 0.67 24.11 18.52
N LEU A 46 1.12 25.17 19.19
CA LEU A 46 0.94 26.54 18.74
C LEU A 46 1.76 26.85 17.47
N HIS A 47 2.99 26.34 17.37
CA HIS A 47 3.85 26.48 16.20
C HIS A 47 3.21 25.84 14.97
N GLU A 48 2.60 24.66 15.14
CA GLU A 48 1.90 24.00 14.04
C GLU A 48 0.61 24.73 13.64
N ILE A 49 -0.13 25.29 14.60
CA ILE A 49 -1.37 26.04 14.34
C ILE A 49 -1.06 27.35 13.61
N TYR A 50 -0.04 28.09 14.05
CA TYR A 50 0.30 29.39 13.50
C TYR A 50 1.80 29.69 13.60
N PRO A 51 2.64 29.16 12.69
CA PRO A 51 4.10 29.20 12.81
C PRO A 51 4.67 30.62 12.69
N SER A 52 3.98 31.52 11.99
CA SER A 52 4.41 32.91 11.80
C SER A 52 4.32 33.76 13.08
N TRP A 53 3.50 33.36 14.05
CA TRP A 53 3.32 34.05 15.33
C TRP A 53 4.06 33.30 16.44
N PHE A 54 3.95 31.97 16.45
CA PHE A 54 4.61 31.11 17.42
C PHE A 54 5.87 30.49 16.82
N ASP A 55 6.85 31.31 16.47
CA ASP A 55 8.06 30.87 15.76
C ASP A 55 9.11 30.20 16.67
N GLU A 56 10.25 29.84 16.07
CA GLU A 56 11.40 29.23 16.75
C GLU A 56 12.00 30.10 17.86
N SER A 57 11.73 31.40 17.91
CA SER A 57 12.19 32.25 19.01
C SER A 57 11.50 31.90 20.33
N LEU A 58 10.28 31.36 20.26
CA LEU A 58 9.51 30.88 21.41
C LEU A 58 9.77 29.42 21.76
N HIS A 59 10.67 28.72 21.04
CA HIS A 59 11.01 27.35 21.34
C HIS A 59 11.54 27.23 22.78
N PRO A 60 11.07 26.28 23.62
CA PRO A 60 11.45 26.18 25.03
C PRO A 60 12.95 26.05 25.31
N SER A 61 13.74 25.54 24.35
CA SER A 61 15.20 25.48 24.46
C SER A 61 15.90 26.84 24.55
N ASN A 62 15.20 27.92 24.19
CA ASN A 62 15.75 29.28 24.24
C ASN A 62 15.67 29.92 25.63
N PHE A 63 15.02 29.26 26.59
CA PHE A 63 14.78 29.79 27.93
C PHE A 63 15.56 28.98 28.98
N ALA A 64 15.85 29.61 30.11
CA ALA A 64 16.64 28.97 31.16
C ALA A 64 15.83 27.93 31.94
N THR A 65 14.51 28.10 32.00
CA THR A 65 13.61 27.26 32.79
C THR A 65 12.29 26.98 32.05
N PRO A 66 11.63 25.83 32.28
CA PRO A 66 10.32 25.54 31.74
C PRO A 66 9.25 26.57 32.15
N GLU A 67 9.35 27.13 33.36
CA GLU A 67 8.48 28.16 33.88
C GLU A 67 8.58 29.45 33.05
N GLU A 68 9.81 29.87 32.72
CA GLU A 68 10.07 31.04 31.90
C GLU A 68 9.58 30.85 30.46
N ALA A 69 9.85 29.68 29.87
CA ALA A 69 9.37 29.32 28.54
C ALA A 69 7.83 29.37 28.48
N LEU A 70 7.17 28.68 29.40
CA LEU A 70 5.70 28.61 29.43
C LEU A 70 5.08 29.98 29.71
N SER A 71 5.67 30.79 30.61
CA SER A 71 5.22 32.16 30.85
C SER A 71 5.24 32.99 29.57
N GLN A 72 6.32 32.88 28.78
CA GLN A 72 6.46 33.64 27.55
C GLN A 72 5.48 33.16 26.47
N ILE A 73 5.30 31.84 26.33
CA ILE A 73 4.33 31.25 25.40
C ILE A 73 2.91 31.72 25.73
N LEU A 74 2.52 31.67 27.02
CA LEU A 74 1.20 32.10 27.47
C LEU A 74 0.98 33.61 27.28
N TYR A 75 2.00 34.43 27.47
CA TYR A 75 1.95 35.85 27.18
C TYR A 75 1.64 36.10 25.69
N TYR A 76 2.36 35.44 24.78
CA TYR A 76 2.13 35.60 23.34
C TYR A 76 0.79 35.02 22.88
N LEU A 77 0.28 34.00 23.57
CA LEU A 77 -1.05 33.47 23.31
C LEU A 77 -2.16 34.42 23.77
N ASP A 78 -2.01 35.08 24.92
CA ASP A 78 -2.95 36.12 25.35
C ASP A 78 -2.93 37.32 24.40
N GLU A 79 -1.74 37.74 23.95
CA GLU A 79 -1.58 38.80 22.95
C GLU A 79 -2.19 38.41 21.60
N PHE A 80 -2.03 37.14 21.17
CA PHE A 80 -2.69 36.60 19.96
C PHE A 80 -4.21 36.72 20.04
N HIS A 81 -4.79 36.51 21.24
CA HIS A 81 -6.21 36.70 21.50
C HIS A 81 -6.59 38.15 21.87
N GLU A 82 -5.72 39.11 21.54
CA GLU A 82 -5.92 40.55 21.80
C GLU A 82 -6.20 40.87 23.28
N ASN A 83 -5.66 40.07 24.21
CA ASN A 83 -5.87 40.15 25.65
C ASN A 83 -7.34 39.92 26.10
N LYS A 84 -8.18 39.32 25.24
CA LYS A 84 -9.59 39.04 25.55
C LYS A 84 -9.76 38.16 26.80
N TYR A 85 -8.79 37.28 27.08
CA TYR A 85 -8.85 36.31 28.18
C TYR A 85 -7.82 36.61 29.28
N ALA A 86 -7.33 37.84 29.39
CA ALA A 86 -6.25 38.22 30.30
C ALA A 86 -6.47 37.80 31.77
N ALA A 87 -7.72 37.80 32.24
CA ALA A 87 -8.06 37.34 33.59
C ALA A 87 -7.79 35.83 33.78
N ASP A 88 -8.14 35.00 32.79
CA ASP A 88 -7.90 33.56 32.83
C ASP A 88 -6.42 33.24 32.59
N PHE A 89 -5.75 33.95 31.67
CA PHE A 89 -4.30 33.83 31.48
C PHE A 89 -3.53 34.17 32.75
N LYS A 90 -3.96 35.21 33.49
CA LYS A 90 -3.39 35.54 34.79
C LYS A 90 -3.54 34.41 35.82
N VAL A 91 -4.69 33.74 35.84
CA VAL A 91 -4.88 32.56 36.72
C VAL A 91 -3.88 31.46 36.38
N ILE A 92 -3.62 31.21 35.09
CA ILE A 92 -2.65 30.21 34.65
C ILE A 92 -1.23 30.64 35.03
N THR A 93 -0.83 31.88 34.73
CA THR A 93 0.52 32.40 35.02
C THR A 93 0.83 32.45 36.51
N ASP A 94 -0.14 32.87 37.34
CA ASP A 94 0.01 32.87 38.81
C ASP A 94 0.19 31.45 39.38
N ASN A 95 -0.14 30.39 38.61
CA ASN A 95 -0.10 28.99 39.04
C ASN A 95 0.74 28.10 38.10
N ILE A 96 1.73 28.64 37.40
CA ILE A 96 2.57 27.91 36.42
C ILE A 96 3.20 26.63 36.98
N ASN A 97 3.63 26.64 38.24
CA ASN A 97 4.20 25.43 38.85
C ASN A 97 3.19 24.29 38.95
N HIS A 98 1.92 24.60 39.21
CA HIS A 98 0.84 23.61 39.22
C HIS A 98 0.51 23.14 37.80
N PHE A 99 0.56 24.04 36.82
CA PHE A 99 0.40 23.68 35.40
C PHE A 99 1.48 22.66 34.97
N LEU A 100 2.75 22.97 35.22
CA LEU A 100 3.88 22.10 34.89
C LEU A 100 3.88 20.77 35.66
N SER A 101 3.19 20.73 36.81
CA SER A 101 2.99 19.50 37.60
C SER A 101 1.78 18.68 37.14
N GLY A 102 1.10 19.07 36.06
CA GLY A 102 0.00 18.30 35.49
C GLY A 102 -1.40 18.69 35.98
N ASP A 103 -1.63 19.90 36.51
CA ASP A 103 -2.97 20.31 36.96
C ASP A 103 -3.98 20.28 35.80
N PRO A 104 -5.02 19.42 35.85
CA PRO A 104 -5.94 19.26 34.74
C PRO A 104 -6.71 20.53 34.40
N SER A 105 -7.09 21.33 35.39
CA SER A 105 -7.91 22.52 35.14
C SER A 105 -7.13 23.57 34.38
N LEU A 106 -5.85 23.76 34.75
CA LEU A 106 -4.99 24.73 34.08
C LEU A 106 -4.62 24.27 32.66
N ILE A 107 -4.29 22.98 32.50
CA ILE A 107 -3.91 22.40 31.20
C ILE A 107 -5.07 22.44 30.22
N LEU A 108 -6.23 21.89 30.60
CA LEU A 108 -7.41 21.85 29.74
C LEU A 108 -7.84 23.26 29.33
N LYS A 109 -7.77 24.23 30.25
CA LYS A 109 -8.10 25.62 29.93
C LYS A 109 -7.12 26.25 28.93
N THR A 110 -5.82 25.99 29.06
CA THR A 110 -4.83 26.45 28.06
C THR A 110 -5.10 25.82 26.69
N TYR A 111 -5.45 24.53 26.64
CA TYR A 111 -5.74 23.86 25.38
C TYR A 111 -7.05 24.34 24.72
N GLU A 112 -8.02 24.85 25.49
CA GLU A 112 -9.15 25.60 24.91
C GLU A 112 -8.68 26.87 24.20
N PHE A 113 -7.78 27.63 24.79
CA PHE A 113 -7.24 28.83 24.16
C PHE A 113 -6.41 28.51 22.90
N LEU A 114 -5.72 27.36 22.87
CA LEU A 114 -5.09 26.83 21.65
C LEU A 114 -6.14 26.51 20.57
N LEU A 115 -7.24 25.86 20.93
CA LEU A 115 -8.33 25.56 19.98
C LEU A 115 -8.95 26.84 19.40
N LEU A 116 -9.07 27.91 20.19
CA LEU A 116 -9.54 29.20 19.66
C LEU A 116 -8.56 29.82 18.65
N ALA A 117 -7.26 29.55 18.80
CA ALA A 117 -6.26 30.00 17.86
C ALA A 117 -6.37 29.29 16.50
N THR A 118 -6.95 28.07 16.42
CA THR A 118 -7.13 27.35 15.16
C THR A 118 -8.13 28.03 14.21
N ILE A 119 -8.98 28.93 14.74
CA ILE A 119 -9.95 29.70 13.94
C ILE A 119 -9.25 30.84 13.19
N HIS A 120 -8.12 31.33 13.69
CA HIS A 120 -7.47 32.55 13.22
C HIS A 120 -6.19 32.19 12.42
N GLY A 121 -6.31 31.83 11.13
CA GLY A 121 -5.14 31.63 10.25
C GLY A 121 -5.26 30.52 9.20
N GLU A 122 -4.12 30.07 8.64
CA GLU A 122 -3.96 28.92 7.72
C GLU A 122 -4.39 27.55 8.32
N GLY A 123 -5.30 27.56 9.30
CA GLY A 123 -5.78 26.42 10.08
C GLY A 123 -6.70 25.46 9.34
N GLN A 124 -6.88 25.55 8.01
CA GLN A 124 -7.67 24.55 7.27
C GLN A 124 -7.12 23.13 7.43
N GLN A 125 -5.80 22.99 7.56
CA GLN A 125 -5.16 21.69 7.82
C GLN A 125 -5.45 21.19 9.25
N ILE A 126 -5.51 22.09 10.24
CA ILE A 126 -5.85 21.74 11.62
C ILE A 126 -7.33 21.39 11.75
N ILE A 127 -8.21 22.11 11.04
CA ILE A 127 -9.63 21.78 10.95
C ILE A 127 -9.82 20.39 10.33
N ALA A 128 -9.09 20.05 9.27
CA ALA A 128 -9.14 18.70 8.69
C ALA A 128 -8.73 17.62 9.71
N LYS A 129 -7.68 17.86 10.51
CA LYS A 129 -7.28 16.96 11.60
C LYS A 129 -8.37 16.81 12.66
N ILE A 130 -9.04 17.90 13.03
CA ILE A 130 -10.19 17.86 13.95
C ILE A 130 -11.33 17.00 13.39
N MET A 131 -11.60 17.10 12.08
CA MET A 131 -12.64 16.29 11.42
C MET A 131 -12.31 14.79 11.34
N GLU A 132 -11.05 14.40 11.52
CA GLU A 132 -10.62 12.99 11.61
C GLU A 132 -10.72 12.42 13.03
N MET A 133 -10.95 13.26 14.06
CA MET A 133 -11.09 12.83 15.46
C MET A 133 -12.43 12.13 15.73
N SER A 134 -12.57 11.57 16.92
CA SER A 134 -13.83 11.00 17.40
C SER A 134 -14.97 12.03 17.42
N GLN A 135 -16.20 11.56 17.17
CA GLN A 135 -17.39 12.41 17.18
C GLN A 135 -17.63 13.10 18.53
N SER A 136 -17.25 12.45 19.64
CA SER A 136 -17.26 13.06 20.98
C SER A 136 -16.33 14.26 21.06
N THR A 137 -15.10 14.13 20.58
CA THR A 137 -14.09 15.20 20.58
C THR A 137 -14.49 16.33 19.65
N GLN A 138 -14.99 16.02 18.45
CA GLN A 138 -15.53 17.03 17.53
C GLN A 138 -16.66 17.85 18.17
N THR A 139 -17.59 17.18 18.87
CA THR A 139 -18.70 17.85 19.54
C THR A 139 -18.22 18.79 20.67
N LEU A 140 -17.24 18.35 21.47
CA LEU A 140 -16.66 19.16 22.54
C LEU A 140 -15.94 20.38 21.96
N ILE A 141 -15.10 20.19 20.94
CA ILE A 141 -14.40 21.28 20.26
C ILE A 141 -15.41 22.26 19.68
N GLN A 142 -16.43 21.78 18.94
CA GLN A 142 -17.47 22.66 18.40
C GLN A 142 -18.20 23.46 19.48
N THR A 143 -18.48 22.84 20.63
CA THR A 143 -19.09 23.52 21.78
C THR A 143 -18.20 24.64 22.31
N ILE A 144 -16.88 24.38 22.45
CA ILE A 144 -15.90 25.39 22.87
C ILE A 144 -15.87 26.57 21.89
N LEU A 145 -15.79 26.29 20.58
CA LEU A 145 -15.73 27.35 19.56
C LEU A 145 -17.03 28.18 19.54
N GLN A 146 -18.19 27.53 19.65
CA GLN A 146 -19.50 28.20 19.66
C GLN A 146 -19.67 29.08 20.90
N GLU A 147 -19.34 28.57 22.10
CA GLU A 147 -19.47 29.34 23.34
C GLU A 147 -18.63 30.63 23.31
N HIS A 148 -17.43 30.59 22.75
CA HIS A 148 -16.55 31.75 22.68
C HIS A 148 -16.94 32.73 21.56
N ALA A 149 -17.65 32.27 20.54
CA ALA A 149 -18.26 33.11 19.50
C ALA A 149 -19.51 33.84 20.02
N ASP A 150 -20.40 33.16 20.75
CA ASP A 150 -21.64 33.75 21.29
C ASP A 150 -21.37 34.85 22.35
N ILE A 151 -20.26 34.73 23.08
CA ILE A 151 -19.81 35.77 24.04
C ILE A 151 -19.46 37.07 23.31
N ASN A 152 -18.85 37.00 22.13
CA ASN A 152 -18.48 38.20 21.37
C ASN A 152 -19.72 39.02 20.99
N GLU A 153 -20.82 38.37 20.63
CA GLU A 153 -22.06 39.07 20.25
C GLU A 153 -22.75 39.71 21.47
N LYS A 154 -22.67 39.06 22.63
CA LYS A 154 -23.29 39.55 23.87
C LYS A 154 -22.53 40.73 24.49
N ASP A 155 -21.20 40.69 24.51
CA ASP A 155 -20.38 41.77 25.06
C ASP A 155 -20.50 43.04 24.20
N PHE A 156 -20.56 42.90 22.88
CA PHE A 156 -20.85 44.01 21.97
C PHE A 156 -22.24 44.62 22.20
N ALA A 157 -23.26 43.79 22.45
CA ALA A 157 -24.61 44.26 22.73
C ALA A 157 -24.70 45.05 24.05
N GLU A 158 -24.03 44.59 25.11
CA GLU A 158 -24.00 45.30 26.39
C GLU A 158 -23.24 46.64 26.30
N GLN A 159 -22.16 46.70 25.51
CA GLN A 159 -21.39 47.93 25.34
C GLN A 159 -22.15 49.01 24.55
N ILE A 160 -22.98 48.60 23.59
CA ILE A 160 -23.91 49.49 22.88
C ILE A 160 -24.97 50.02 23.86
N GLU A 161 -25.55 49.16 24.68
CA GLU A 161 -26.59 49.55 25.64
C GLU A 161 -26.08 50.55 26.70
N ASP A 162 -24.85 50.37 27.20
CA ASP A 162 -24.23 51.30 28.16
C ASP A 162 -23.89 52.66 27.54
N SER A 163 -23.45 52.65 26.28
CA SER A 163 -23.23 53.87 25.50
C SER A 163 -24.52 54.64 25.28
N ASP A 164 -25.62 53.96 24.94
CA ASP A 164 -26.94 54.57 24.76
C ASP A 164 -27.48 55.17 26.06
N LYS A 165 -27.30 54.49 27.21
CA LYS A 165 -27.66 55.03 28.53
C LYS A 165 -26.87 56.29 28.86
N THR A 166 -25.59 56.32 28.54
CA THR A 166 -24.71 57.48 28.76
C THR A 166 -25.15 58.67 27.91
N ILE A 167 -25.49 58.44 26.63
CA ILE A 167 -26.01 59.46 25.72
C ILE A 167 -27.35 60.01 26.22
N ALA A 168 -28.26 59.15 26.68
CA ALA A 168 -29.56 59.58 27.20
C ALA A 168 -29.41 60.49 28.43
N LYS A 169 -28.52 60.14 29.35
CA LYS A 169 -28.26 60.93 30.56
C LYS A 169 -27.66 62.30 30.25
N LEU A 170 -26.72 62.37 29.31
CA LEU A 170 -26.12 63.65 28.87
C LEU A 170 -27.16 64.57 28.21
N LYS A 171 -28.12 64.02 27.47
CA LYS A 171 -29.22 64.80 26.88
C LYS A 171 -30.13 65.41 27.96
N GLU A 172 -30.50 64.62 28.97
CA GLU A 172 -31.33 65.07 30.10
C GLU A 172 -30.62 66.17 30.91
N ASP A 173 -29.32 66.02 31.17
CA ASP A 173 -28.52 67.05 31.84
C ASP A 173 -28.48 68.36 31.03
N ILE A 174 -28.30 68.28 29.70
CA ILE A 174 -28.29 69.46 28.82
C ILE A 174 -29.64 70.20 28.85
N GLU A 175 -30.76 69.48 28.79
CA GLU A 175 -32.10 70.10 28.92
C GLU A 175 -32.27 70.79 30.27
N ALA A 176 -31.89 70.12 31.36
CA ALA A 176 -31.96 70.70 32.71
C ALA A 176 -31.07 71.95 32.89
N TYR A 177 -29.92 72.02 32.23
CA TYR A 177 -29.09 73.23 32.22
C TYR A 177 -29.72 74.34 31.39
N MET A 178 -30.30 74.04 30.22
CA MET A 178 -31.00 75.04 29.41
C MET A 178 -32.16 75.69 30.15
N ASP A 179 -32.96 74.91 30.87
CA ASP A 179 -34.07 75.44 31.69
C ASP A 179 -33.57 76.40 32.79
N LYS A 180 -32.48 76.05 33.47
CA LYS A 180 -31.86 76.93 34.50
C LYS A 180 -31.32 78.24 33.92
N ILE A 181 -30.86 78.26 32.68
CA ILE A 181 -30.38 79.48 32.01
C ILE A 181 -31.56 80.38 31.67
N VAL A 182 -32.68 79.80 31.23
CA VAL A 182 -33.93 80.53 30.98
C VAL A 182 -34.48 81.12 32.28
N GLU A 183 -34.35 80.42 33.42
CA GLU A 183 -34.73 80.94 34.73
C GLU A 183 -33.77 82.01 35.30
N ALA A 184 -32.47 81.96 34.95
CA ALA A 184 -31.44 82.85 35.48
C ALA A 184 -31.32 84.22 34.76
N GLU A 185 -32.15 84.50 33.75
CA GLU A 185 -32.16 85.80 33.03
C GLU A 185 -32.57 87.01 33.92
N SER A 186 -32.86 86.83 35.21
CA SER A 186 -33.13 87.94 36.15
C SER A 186 -31.91 88.50 36.89
N ASP A 187 -30.71 87.89 36.84
CA ASP A 187 -29.52 88.37 37.58
C ASP A 187 -28.23 88.44 36.71
N SER A 188 -27.79 89.68 36.47
CA SER A 188 -26.80 90.09 35.45
C SER A 188 -25.37 89.52 35.60
N LEU A 189 -24.92 89.16 36.81
CA LEU A 189 -23.57 88.62 37.04
C LEU A 189 -23.49 87.08 36.96
N GLY A 190 -24.55 86.36 37.34
CA GLY A 190 -24.63 84.89 37.19
C GLY A 190 -24.81 84.47 35.73
N ALA A 191 -25.56 85.26 34.97
CA ALA A 191 -25.85 85.03 33.56
C ALA A 191 -24.58 84.98 32.67
N MET A 192 -23.52 85.74 33.00
CA MET A 192 -22.27 85.73 32.22
C MET A 192 -21.43 84.46 32.45
N GLY A 193 -21.43 83.93 33.68
CA GLY A 193 -20.78 82.64 33.99
C GLY A 193 -21.50 81.46 33.36
N LEU A 194 -22.83 81.47 33.40
CA LEU A 194 -23.67 80.49 32.72
C LEU A 194 -23.51 80.56 31.19
N ARG A 195 -23.44 81.76 30.58
CA ARG A 195 -23.16 81.91 29.14
C ARG A 195 -21.84 81.27 28.72
N LYS A 196 -20.76 81.46 29.48
CA LYS A 196 -19.48 80.80 29.17
C LYS A 196 -19.55 79.27 29.27
N GLN A 197 -20.29 78.75 30.25
CA GLN A 197 -20.52 77.31 30.35
C GLN A 197 -21.34 76.80 29.16
N VAL A 198 -22.39 77.51 28.75
CA VAL A 198 -23.19 77.19 27.55
C VAL A 198 -22.32 77.15 26.30
N ASP A 199 -21.48 78.16 26.09
CA ASP A 199 -20.62 78.22 24.91
C ASP A 199 -19.63 77.05 24.91
N SER A 200 -19.08 76.68 26.06
CA SER A 200 -18.22 75.49 26.20
C SER A 200 -18.97 74.18 25.95
N TYR A 201 -20.22 74.05 26.42
CA TYR A 201 -21.03 72.86 26.15
C TYR A 201 -21.47 72.77 24.69
N LYS A 202 -21.77 73.90 24.03
CA LYS A 202 -22.05 73.93 22.59
C LYS A 202 -20.87 73.45 21.77
N GLU A 203 -19.66 73.85 22.15
CA GLU A 203 -18.43 73.38 21.49
C GLU A 203 -18.24 71.87 21.68
N LYS A 204 -18.49 71.34 22.88
CA LYS A 204 -18.45 69.89 23.14
C LYS A 204 -19.53 69.11 22.40
N VAL A 205 -20.73 69.68 22.25
CA VAL A 205 -21.81 69.08 21.46
C VAL A 205 -21.42 69.04 19.99
N ALA A 206 -20.85 70.11 19.44
CA ALA A 206 -20.38 70.13 18.05
C ALA A 206 -19.28 69.09 17.79
N ASP A 207 -18.29 68.95 18.68
CA ASP A 207 -17.24 67.91 18.59
C ASP A 207 -17.85 66.49 18.72
N ALA A 208 -18.85 66.30 19.58
CA ALA A 208 -19.55 65.02 19.70
C ALA A 208 -20.39 64.69 18.45
N GLU A 209 -21.06 65.68 17.85
CA GLU A 209 -21.80 65.53 16.59
C GLU A 209 -20.87 65.19 15.42
N GLU A 210 -19.68 65.80 15.36
CA GLU A 210 -18.66 65.48 14.36
C GLU A 210 -18.17 64.04 14.52
N ARG A 211 -17.84 63.62 15.74
CA ARG A 211 -17.46 62.21 16.02
C ARG A 211 -18.57 61.23 15.71
N LEU A 212 -19.82 61.55 16.03
CA LEU A 212 -20.98 60.72 15.69
C LEU A 212 -21.10 60.55 14.17
N SER A 213 -20.91 61.62 13.41
CA SER A 213 -20.93 61.59 11.95
C SER A 213 -19.83 60.68 11.39
N THR A 214 -18.61 60.76 11.94
CA THR A 214 -17.50 59.87 11.56
C THR A 214 -17.80 58.41 11.88
N VAL A 215 -18.29 58.12 13.10
CA VAL A 215 -18.65 56.75 13.52
C VAL A 215 -19.77 56.17 12.64
N LEU A 216 -20.76 56.98 12.25
CA LEU A 216 -21.80 56.53 11.33
C LEU A 216 -21.25 56.20 9.93
N ALA A 217 -20.32 57.02 9.42
CA ALA A 217 -19.66 56.74 8.15
C ALA A 217 -18.80 55.46 8.21
N GLU A 218 -18.09 55.24 9.32
CA GLU A 218 -17.32 54.01 9.58
C GLU A 218 -18.24 52.79 9.69
N LYS A 219 -19.37 52.90 10.41
CA LYS A 219 -20.39 51.85 10.48
C LYS A 219 -20.90 51.47 9.09
N ASP A 220 -21.25 52.46 8.26
CA ASP A 220 -21.74 52.20 6.91
C ASP A 220 -20.67 51.53 6.03
N ALA A 221 -19.39 51.87 6.22
CA ALA A 221 -18.28 51.21 5.55
C ALA A 221 -18.10 49.75 6.02
N LEU A 222 -18.21 49.50 7.33
CA LEU A 222 -18.15 48.15 7.90
C LEU A 222 -19.32 47.27 7.46
N VAL A 223 -20.54 47.83 7.36
CA VAL A 223 -21.70 47.09 6.84
C VAL A 223 -21.47 46.65 5.39
N LYS A 224 -20.93 47.54 4.53
CA LYS A 224 -20.58 47.16 3.16
C LYS A 224 -19.48 46.10 3.09
N LEU A 225 -18.47 46.20 3.96
CA LEU A 225 -17.40 45.20 4.03
C LEU A 225 -17.95 43.84 4.47
N LYS A 226 -18.87 43.82 5.46
CA LYS A 226 -19.57 42.62 5.91
C LYS A 226 -20.36 41.97 4.78
N GLU A 227 -21.16 42.73 4.04
CA GLU A 227 -21.94 42.22 2.91
C GLU A 227 -21.05 41.60 1.81
N GLU A 228 -19.90 42.23 1.52
CA GLU A 228 -18.93 41.70 0.55
C GLU A 228 -18.25 40.42 1.06
N VAL A 229 -17.87 40.36 2.33
CA VAL A 229 -17.30 39.15 2.95
C VAL A 229 -18.32 38.01 2.97
N GLU A 230 -19.58 38.25 3.34
CA GLU A 230 -20.64 37.23 3.30
C GLU A 230 -20.83 36.66 1.89
N LYS A 231 -20.75 37.51 0.86
CA LYS A 231 -20.82 37.09 -0.54
C LYS A 231 -19.61 36.24 -0.96
N GLN A 232 -18.41 36.59 -0.49
CA GLN A 232 -17.20 35.82 -0.73
C GLN A 232 -17.26 34.45 -0.03
N VAL A 233 -17.69 34.41 1.23
CA VAL A 233 -17.92 33.17 1.99
C VAL A 233 -18.90 32.27 1.27
N SER A 234 -20.08 32.78 0.87
CA SER A 234 -21.07 32.00 0.11
C SER A 234 -20.53 31.45 -1.21
N THR A 235 -19.61 32.18 -1.86
CA THR A 235 -18.96 31.71 -3.09
C THR A 235 -17.94 30.60 -2.81
N ILE A 236 -17.19 30.70 -1.71
CA ILE A 236 -16.23 29.68 -1.29
C ILE A 236 -16.95 28.41 -0.84
N GLU A 237 -18.03 28.52 -0.07
CA GLU A 237 -18.86 27.39 0.36
C GLU A 237 -19.37 26.58 -0.84
N LYS A 238 -19.90 27.25 -1.86
CA LYS A 238 -20.34 26.57 -3.09
C LYS A 238 -19.21 25.86 -3.84
N LYS A 239 -18.01 26.46 -3.87
CA LYS A 239 -16.83 25.82 -4.48
C LYS A 239 -16.38 24.61 -3.67
N LEU A 240 -16.49 24.67 -2.34
CA LEU A 240 -16.15 23.59 -1.43
C LEU A 240 -17.12 22.41 -1.62
N GLU A 241 -18.43 22.66 -1.69
CA GLU A 241 -19.44 21.62 -1.98
C GLU A 241 -19.18 20.90 -3.32
N VAL A 242 -18.80 21.65 -4.37
CA VAL A 242 -18.41 21.07 -5.67
C VAL A 242 -17.18 20.16 -5.53
N LYS A 243 -16.18 20.57 -4.73
CA LYS A 243 -14.98 19.76 -4.50
C LYS A 243 -15.24 18.51 -3.68
N GLU A 244 -16.12 18.58 -2.69
CA GLU A 244 -16.55 17.40 -1.92
C GLU A 244 -17.25 16.38 -2.81
N LEU A 245 -18.11 16.83 -3.73
CA LEU A 245 -18.75 15.97 -4.73
C LEU A 245 -17.74 15.33 -5.69
N GLU A 246 -16.72 16.08 -6.15
CA GLU A 246 -15.63 15.54 -6.98
C GLU A 246 -14.83 14.46 -6.22
N ILE A 247 -14.52 14.68 -4.94
CA ILE A 247 -13.82 13.70 -4.09
C ILE A 247 -14.67 12.44 -3.91
N ALA A 248 -15.97 12.57 -3.64
CA ALA A 248 -16.86 11.42 -3.51
C ALA A 248 -16.93 10.58 -4.80
N GLN A 249 -16.94 11.23 -5.98
CA GLN A 249 -16.90 10.53 -7.27
C GLN A 249 -15.56 9.80 -7.49
N LEU A 250 -14.44 10.41 -7.11
CA LEU A 250 -13.13 9.78 -7.20
C LEU A 250 -13.04 8.55 -6.27
N HIS A 251 -13.53 8.64 -5.03
CA HIS A 251 -13.59 7.49 -4.12
C HIS A 251 -14.43 6.34 -4.69
N ALA A 252 -15.62 6.61 -5.22
CA ALA A 252 -16.45 5.58 -5.86
C ALA A 252 -15.73 4.92 -7.06
N THR A 253 -14.92 5.69 -7.80
CA THR A 253 -14.12 5.16 -8.91
C THR A 253 -12.98 4.26 -8.43
N ILE A 254 -12.32 4.64 -7.32
CA ILE A 254 -11.26 3.83 -6.71
C ILE A 254 -11.84 2.50 -6.21
N GLU A 255 -12.95 2.51 -5.48
CA GLU A 255 -13.60 1.29 -5.00
C GLU A 255 -13.98 0.34 -6.15
N ALA A 256 -14.51 0.88 -7.25
CA ALA A 256 -14.83 0.09 -8.44
C ALA A 256 -13.58 -0.57 -9.05
N LYS A 257 -12.45 0.16 -9.09
CA LYS A 257 -11.17 -0.38 -9.59
C LYS A 257 -10.56 -1.40 -8.64
N ASP A 258 -10.64 -1.21 -7.34
CA ASP A 258 -10.16 -2.18 -6.34
C ASP A 258 -10.94 -3.50 -6.40
N PHE A 259 -12.25 -3.42 -6.65
CA PHE A 259 -13.06 -4.60 -6.92
C PHE A 259 -12.60 -5.33 -8.19
N GLU A 260 -12.31 -4.61 -9.27
CA GLU A 260 -11.79 -5.19 -10.52
C GLU A 260 -10.42 -5.85 -10.33
N ILE A 261 -9.51 -5.20 -9.61
CA ILE A 261 -8.19 -5.74 -9.25
C ILE A 261 -8.35 -7.03 -8.44
N SER A 262 -9.23 -7.04 -7.45
CA SER A 262 -9.50 -8.22 -6.60
C SER A 262 -9.99 -9.40 -7.45
N ASN A 263 -10.96 -9.16 -8.34
CA ASN A 263 -11.47 -10.17 -9.27
C ASN A 263 -10.40 -10.70 -10.24
N MET A 264 -9.53 -9.83 -10.77
CA MET A 264 -8.41 -10.26 -11.61
C MET A 264 -7.38 -11.09 -10.81
N SER A 265 -7.09 -10.70 -9.58
CA SER A 265 -6.16 -11.42 -8.70
C SER A 265 -6.67 -12.83 -8.37
N GLU A 266 -7.97 -12.97 -8.14
CA GLU A 266 -8.61 -14.27 -7.92
C GLU A 266 -8.51 -15.17 -9.17
N LYS A 267 -8.79 -14.62 -10.35
CA LYS A 267 -8.61 -15.35 -11.63
C LYS A 267 -7.17 -15.80 -11.87
N LEU A 268 -6.19 -14.95 -11.55
CA LEU A 268 -4.77 -15.32 -11.67
C LEU A 268 -4.42 -16.48 -10.75
N LYS A 269 -4.93 -16.47 -9.51
CA LYS A 269 -4.72 -17.54 -8.54
C LYS A 269 -5.34 -18.87 -9.00
N ASP A 270 -6.51 -18.82 -9.62
CA ASP A 270 -7.14 -20.01 -10.20
C ASP A 270 -6.32 -20.57 -11.36
N ILE A 271 -5.86 -19.71 -12.28
CA ILE A 271 -4.99 -20.13 -13.39
C ILE A 271 -3.72 -20.80 -12.86
N ASP A 272 -3.04 -20.20 -11.88
CA ASP A 272 -1.79 -20.73 -11.32
C ASP A 272 -2.01 -22.10 -10.66
N LYS A 273 -3.13 -22.27 -9.95
CA LYS A 273 -3.53 -23.55 -9.36
C LYS A 273 -3.86 -24.62 -10.40
N HIS A 274 -4.49 -24.25 -11.50
CA HIS A 274 -4.85 -25.17 -12.58
C HIS A 274 -3.62 -25.58 -13.40
N GLN A 275 -2.80 -24.62 -13.83
CA GLN A 275 -1.56 -24.90 -14.57
C GLN A 275 -0.58 -25.73 -13.74
N GLY A 276 -0.42 -25.43 -12.44
CA GLY A 276 0.41 -26.25 -11.55
C GLY A 276 -0.10 -27.68 -11.41
N ARG A 277 -1.42 -27.90 -11.42
CA ARG A 277 -2.01 -29.25 -11.39
C ARG A 277 -1.78 -30.02 -12.68
N ASP A 278 -1.95 -29.37 -13.82
CA ASP A 278 -1.83 -30.01 -15.13
C ASP A 278 -0.38 -30.45 -15.38
N ILE A 279 0.61 -29.61 -15.05
CA ILE A 279 2.04 -29.95 -15.16
C ILE A 279 2.40 -31.14 -14.26
N VAL A 280 1.88 -31.21 -13.03
CA VAL A 280 2.11 -32.34 -12.12
C VAL A 280 1.49 -33.61 -12.69
N GLY A 281 0.27 -33.53 -13.24
CA GLY A 281 -0.40 -34.65 -13.89
C GLY A 281 0.39 -35.20 -15.09
N ASP A 282 0.88 -34.31 -15.95
CA ASP A 282 1.67 -34.67 -17.13
C ASP A 282 3.02 -35.31 -16.75
N LEU A 283 3.70 -34.77 -15.72
CA LEU A 283 4.95 -35.35 -15.19
C LEU A 283 4.74 -36.76 -14.64
N GLU A 284 3.67 -36.98 -13.87
CA GLU A 284 3.35 -38.31 -13.34
C GLU A 284 3.03 -39.31 -14.47
N ALA A 285 2.33 -38.87 -15.53
CA ALA A 285 2.03 -39.70 -16.68
C ALA A 285 3.32 -40.12 -17.43
N LEU A 286 4.20 -39.16 -17.68
CA LEU A 286 5.52 -39.38 -18.28
C LEU A 286 6.38 -40.34 -17.47
N GLU A 287 6.38 -40.22 -16.13
CA GLU A 287 7.15 -41.11 -15.27
C GLU A 287 6.61 -42.55 -15.29
N ARG A 288 5.28 -42.73 -15.32
CA ARG A 288 4.67 -44.07 -15.47
C ARG A 288 5.01 -44.69 -16.82
N GLU A 289 4.95 -43.91 -17.90
CA GLU A 289 5.27 -44.38 -19.25
C GLU A 289 6.75 -44.77 -19.37
N LYS A 290 7.65 -43.96 -18.81
CA LYS A 290 9.09 -44.27 -18.75
C LYS A 290 9.37 -45.56 -17.97
N LYS A 291 8.72 -45.77 -16.83
CA LYS A 291 8.85 -47.01 -16.04
C LYS A 291 8.35 -48.22 -16.82
N LYS A 292 7.22 -48.09 -17.52
CA LYS A 292 6.66 -49.16 -18.35
C LYS A 292 7.58 -49.51 -19.52
N SER A 293 8.03 -48.51 -20.28
CA SER A 293 9.00 -48.65 -21.37
C SER A 293 10.31 -49.28 -20.91
N GLY A 294 10.82 -48.87 -19.74
CA GLY A 294 12.02 -49.45 -19.13
C GLY A 294 11.84 -50.93 -18.76
N ALA A 295 10.67 -51.29 -18.21
CA ALA A 295 10.35 -52.69 -17.89
C ALA A 295 10.22 -53.57 -19.14
N GLU A 296 9.57 -53.06 -20.20
CA GLU A 296 9.44 -53.75 -21.48
C GLU A 296 10.81 -53.96 -22.15
N SER A 297 11.66 -52.93 -22.12
CA SER A 297 13.03 -53.01 -22.64
C SER A 297 13.87 -54.02 -21.86
N ALA A 298 13.77 -54.04 -20.53
CA ALA A 298 14.46 -55.01 -19.69
C ALA A 298 14.00 -56.44 -19.96
N ALA A 299 12.69 -56.66 -20.12
CA ALA A 299 12.13 -57.96 -20.49
C ALA A 299 12.66 -58.43 -21.87
N LYS A 300 12.72 -57.53 -22.85
CA LYS A 300 13.26 -57.83 -24.19
C LYS A 300 14.76 -58.18 -24.15
N ILE A 301 15.54 -57.49 -23.31
CA ILE A 301 16.96 -57.81 -23.12
C ILE A 301 17.13 -59.21 -22.54
N VAL A 302 16.31 -59.61 -21.57
CA VAL A 302 16.36 -60.96 -20.98
C VAL A 302 16.00 -62.02 -22.02
N GLU A 303 14.95 -61.80 -22.81
CA GLU A 303 14.53 -62.69 -23.89
C GLU A 303 15.66 -62.89 -24.93
N LEU A 304 16.22 -61.79 -25.45
CA LEU A 304 17.33 -61.84 -26.41
C LEU A 304 18.59 -62.50 -25.84
N THR A 305 18.85 -62.32 -24.53
CA THR A 305 19.98 -62.97 -23.86
C THR A 305 19.81 -64.49 -23.83
N ASN A 306 18.60 -64.97 -23.54
CA ASN A 306 18.29 -66.41 -23.56
C ASN A 306 18.42 -66.98 -24.97
N GLU A 307 17.88 -66.29 -25.99
CA GLU A 307 18.02 -66.71 -27.40
C GLU A 307 19.48 -66.78 -27.84
N LEU A 308 20.31 -65.80 -27.44
CA LEU A 308 21.74 -65.80 -27.73
C LEU A 308 22.44 -67.02 -27.12
N ASP A 309 22.09 -67.41 -25.90
CA ASP A 309 22.70 -68.56 -25.23
C ASP A 309 22.26 -69.89 -25.87
N ASP A 310 21.01 -70.00 -26.32
CA ASP A 310 20.55 -71.16 -27.09
C ASP A 310 21.25 -71.24 -28.46
N LEU A 311 21.44 -70.12 -29.15
CA LEU A 311 22.23 -70.06 -30.39
C LEU A 311 23.68 -70.48 -30.17
N LYS A 312 24.33 -70.07 -29.07
CA LYS A 312 25.69 -70.53 -28.71
C LYS A 312 25.72 -72.05 -28.52
N ARG A 313 24.72 -72.64 -27.85
CA ARG A 313 24.63 -74.10 -27.67
C ARG A 313 24.45 -74.83 -28.99
N VAL A 314 23.60 -74.32 -29.88
CA VAL A 314 23.41 -74.88 -31.23
C VAL A 314 24.71 -74.79 -32.03
N LYS A 315 25.39 -73.64 -32.00
CA LYS A 315 26.69 -73.45 -32.66
C LYS A 315 27.72 -74.47 -32.18
N GLN A 316 27.88 -74.66 -30.87
CA GLN A 316 28.81 -75.66 -30.31
C GLN A 316 28.47 -77.09 -30.75
N ARG A 317 27.18 -77.45 -30.84
CA ARG A 317 26.75 -78.76 -31.34
C ARG A 317 27.12 -78.94 -32.81
N LEU A 318 26.90 -77.92 -33.64
CA LEU A 318 27.26 -77.93 -35.05
C LEU A 318 28.77 -78.01 -35.26
N GLU A 319 29.57 -77.26 -34.51
CA GLU A 319 31.04 -77.34 -34.53
C GLU A 319 31.53 -78.76 -34.16
N LYS A 320 30.95 -79.37 -33.13
CA LYS A 320 31.26 -80.76 -32.74
C LYS A 320 30.88 -81.76 -33.82
N ASN A 321 29.69 -81.62 -34.43
CA ASN A 321 29.26 -82.47 -35.53
C ASN A 321 30.17 -82.31 -36.75
N ASN A 322 30.56 -81.08 -37.09
CA ASN A 322 31.47 -80.82 -38.20
C ASN A 322 32.85 -81.45 -37.99
N ALA A 323 33.38 -81.39 -36.76
CA ALA A 323 34.63 -82.08 -36.40
C ALA A 323 34.52 -83.61 -36.58
N VAL A 324 33.39 -84.21 -36.21
CA VAL A 324 33.11 -85.64 -36.44
C VAL A 324 33.07 -85.95 -37.94
N TYR A 325 32.39 -85.13 -38.75
CA TYR A 325 32.34 -85.33 -40.20
C TYR A 325 33.71 -85.21 -40.85
N LEU A 326 34.51 -84.21 -40.48
CA LEU A 326 35.88 -84.06 -40.98
C LEU A 326 36.76 -85.28 -40.63
N ALA A 327 36.64 -85.80 -39.40
CA ALA A 327 37.34 -87.02 -39.01
C ALA A 327 36.88 -88.24 -39.84
N GLN A 328 35.58 -88.35 -40.12
CA GLN A 328 35.03 -89.45 -40.93
C GLN A 328 35.47 -89.37 -42.40
N ILE A 329 35.52 -88.16 -42.97
CA ILE A 329 36.09 -87.92 -44.31
C ILE A 329 37.58 -88.31 -44.35
N ALA A 330 38.35 -87.95 -43.33
CA ALA A 330 39.77 -88.31 -43.25
C ALA A 330 39.99 -89.84 -43.18
N VAL A 331 39.11 -90.57 -42.48
CA VAL A 331 39.13 -92.05 -42.46
C VAL A 331 38.84 -92.60 -43.85
N LEU A 332 37.79 -92.12 -44.52
CA LEU A 332 37.44 -92.56 -45.88
C LEU A 332 38.55 -92.26 -46.90
N GLN A 333 39.19 -91.09 -46.81
CA GLN A 333 40.35 -90.75 -47.65
C GLN A 333 41.57 -91.67 -47.39
N LYS A 334 41.77 -92.09 -46.12
CA LYS A 334 42.82 -93.05 -45.75
C LYS A 334 42.52 -94.46 -46.29
N GLU A 335 41.26 -94.88 -46.25
CA GLU A 335 40.81 -96.15 -46.84
C GLU A 335 40.96 -96.15 -48.38
N LEU A 336 40.67 -95.01 -49.03
CA LEU A 336 40.89 -94.84 -50.47
C LEU A 336 42.38 -94.86 -50.88
N SER A 337 43.26 -94.32 -50.04
CA SER A 337 44.71 -94.26 -50.31
C SER A 337 45.47 -95.55 -49.95
N THR A 338 44.84 -96.51 -49.26
CA THR A 338 45.45 -97.80 -48.88
C THR A 338 45.16 -98.97 -49.83
N GLY A 339 44.50 -98.72 -50.96
CA GLY A 339 44.32 -99.70 -52.03
C GLY A 339 43.26 -100.76 -51.70
N LEU A 340 42.08 -100.63 -52.31
CA LEU A 340 40.99 -101.59 -52.14
C LEU A 340 41.01 -102.66 -53.24
N ASN A 341 41.27 -103.89 -52.80
CA ASN A 341 40.87 -105.12 -53.47
C ASN A 341 39.34 -105.30 -53.31
N GLY A 342 38.62 -105.28 -54.44
CA GLY A 342 37.47 -106.14 -54.72
C GLY A 342 36.13 -105.88 -54.00
N GLY A 343 35.18 -105.27 -54.73
CA GLY A 343 33.90 -105.94 -55.02
C GLY A 343 32.66 -105.62 -54.17
N VAL A 344 32.65 -104.55 -53.37
CA VAL A 344 31.44 -104.13 -52.60
C VAL A 344 31.06 -102.65 -52.87
N ASP A 345 31.55 -102.08 -53.97
CA ASP A 345 31.67 -100.62 -54.13
C ASP A 345 30.49 -99.88 -54.76
N ALA A 346 29.45 -100.55 -55.26
CA ALA A 346 28.31 -99.83 -55.87
C ALA A 346 27.27 -99.36 -54.84
N GLN A 347 26.93 -100.19 -53.84
CA GLN A 347 25.86 -99.89 -52.88
C GLN A 347 26.26 -98.81 -51.86
N LYS A 348 27.48 -98.88 -51.31
CA LYS A 348 27.97 -97.86 -50.36
C LYS A 348 28.18 -96.50 -51.02
N PHE A 349 28.60 -96.48 -52.29
CA PHE A 349 28.73 -95.23 -53.04
C PHE A 349 27.36 -94.60 -53.31
N GLN A 350 26.36 -95.41 -53.67
CA GLN A 350 24.98 -94.93 -53.88
C GLN A 350 24.35 -94.39 -52.58
N GLU A 351 24.62 -95.03 -51.44
CA GLU A 351 24.19 -94.58 -50.11
C GLU A 351 24.85 -93.26 -49.70
N LEU A 352 26.15 -93.10 -49.98
CA LEU A 352 26.87 -91.85 -49.76
C LEU A 352 26.34 -90.73 -50.66
N VAL A 353 26.10 -90.98 -51.94
CA VAL A 353 25.52 -89.98 -52.87
C VAL A 353 24.13 -89.53 -52.41
N THR A 354 23.28 -90.45 -51.94
CA THR A 354 21.95 -90.08 -51.39
C THR A 354 22.06 -89.30 -50.09
N LYS A 355 23.03 -89.63 -49.23
CA LYS A 355 23.26 -88.90 -47.98
C LYS A 355 23.79 -87.50 -48.24
N THR A 356 24.72 -87.33 -49.18
CA THR A 356 25.25 -86.03 -49.60
C THR A 356 24.16 -85.16 -50.23
N ALA A 357 23.32 -85.71 -51.11
CA ALA A 357 22.20 -84.98 -51.71
C ALA A 357 21.19 -84.49 -50.65
N LYS A 358 20.92 -85.31 -49.62
CA LYS A 358 20.03 -84.94 -48.51
C LYS A 358 20.64 -83.82 -47.64
N GLN A 359 21.96 -83.81 -47.48
CA GLN A 359 22.67 -82.76 -46.77
C GLN A 359 22.75 -81.45 -47.56
N GLU A 360 22.91 -81.50 -48.88
CA GLU A 360 22.81 -80.31 -49.75
C GLU A 360 21.43 -79.66 -49.65
N GLU A 361 20.35 -80.45 -49.60
CA GLU A 361 19.00 -79.94 -49.39
C GLU A 361 18.83 -79.28 -48.00
N GLU A 362 19.36 -79.88 -46.94
CA GLU A 362 19.35 -79.27 -45.59
C GLU A 362 20.15 -77.97 -45.52
N ILE A 363 21.30 -77.89 -46.19
CA ILE A 363 22.11 -76.66 -46.29
C ILE A 363 21.33 -75.57 -47.04
N LYS A 364 20.66 -75.94 -48.13
CA LYS A 364 19.83 -75.01 -48.91
C LYS A 364 18.66 -74.46 -48.09
N GLN A 365 17.96 -75.32 -47.34
CA GLN A 365 16.89 -74.88 -46.43
C GLN A 365 17.40 -73.94 -45.33
N LEU A 366 18.60 -74.19 -44.78
CA LEU A 366 19.21 -73.29 -43.80
C LEU A 366 19.63 -71.95 -44.40
N GLN A 367 20.09 -71.92 -45.65
CA GLN A 367 20.38 -70.67 -46.37
C GLN A 367 19.10 -69.88 -46.64
N GLU A 368 18.04 -70.53 -47.12
CA GLU A 368 16.73 -69.90 -47.34
C GLU A 368 16.14 -69.37 -46.02
N SER A 369 16.26 -70.11 -44.91
CA SER A 369 15.82 -69.66 -43.59
C SER A 369 16.64 -68.46 -43.08
N LYS A 370 17.94 -68.39 -43.38
CA LYS A 370 18.80 -67.26 -43.01
C LYS A 370 18.43 -66.02 -43.81
N ASP A 371 18.20 -66.15 -45.11
CA ASP A 371 17.84 -65.03 -45.98
C ASP A 371 16.47 -64.48 -45.63
N GLU A 372 15.50 -65.33 -45.28
CA GLU A 372 14.18 -64.90 -44.79
C GLU A 372 14.28 -64.14 -43.46
N MET A 373 15.11 -64.60 -42.52
CA MET A 373 15.34 -63.89 -41.26
C MET A 373 16.01 -62.53 -41.47
N ALA A 374 16.99 -62.44 -42.38
CA ALA A 374 17.62 -61.17 -42.75
C ALA A 374 16.61 -60.19 -43.38
N ARG A 375 15.69 -60.71 -44.20
CA ARG A 375 14.59 -59.95 -44.81
C ARG A 375 13.64 -59.40 -43.75
N GLN A 376 13.25 -60.22 -42.78
CA GLN A 376 12.39 -59.81 -41.66
C GLN A 376 13.06 -58.77 -40.76
N MET A 377 14.37 -58.89 -40.50
CA MET A 377 15.13 -57.87 -39.78
C MET A 377 15.17 -56.53 -40.52
N MET A 378 15.42 -56.55 -41.84
CA MET A 378 15.40 -55.32 -42.65
C MET A 378 14.01 -54.69 -42.69
N GLU A 379 12.94 -55.48 -42.79
CA GLU A 379 11.57 -54.96 -42.79
C GLU A 379 11.18 -54.36 -41.42
N ALA A 380 11.61 -54.98 -40.31
CA ALA A 380 11.41 -54.45 -38.97
C ALA A 380 12.17 -53.12 -38.73
N LEU A 381 13.38 -53.00 -39.27
CA LEU A 381 14.15 -51.75 -39.21
C LEU A 381 13.56 -50.66 -40.10
N ALA A 382 13.08 -51.00 -41.31
CA ALA A 382 12.41 -50.05 -42.20
C ALA A 382 11.09 -49.52 -41.59
N LYS A 383 10.25 -50.39 -41.01
CA LYS A 383 9.04 -49.97 -40.29
C LYS A 383 9.34 -49.07 -39.08
N ARG A 384 10.51 -49.22 -38.46
CA ARG A 384 10.95 -48.35 -37.35
C ARG A 384 11.43 -46.98 -37.83
N ALA A 385 11.93 -46.87 -39.06
CA ALA A 385 12.32 -45.60 -39.68
C ALA A 385 11.10 -44.82 -40.22
N GLU A 386 10.07 -45.50 -40.72
CA GLU A 386 8.86 -44.85 -41.26
C GLU A 386 7.82 -44.48 -40.18
N GLY A 387 7.89 -45.08 -38.99
CA GLY A 387 6.99 -44.77 -37.87
C GLY A 387 7.40 -43.57 -36.98
N GLY A 388 8.59 -42.99 -37.22
CA GLY A 388 9.14 -41.86 -36.47
C GLY A 388 8.82 -40.52 -37.10
N GLY A 389 7.53 -40.21 -37.30
CA GLY A 389 7.10 -38.96 -37.91
C GLY A 389 5.89 -38.36 -37.21
N THR A 390 6.12 -37.59 -36.15
CA THR A 390 5.53 -36.25 -35.87
C THR A 390 5.85 -35.82 -34.43
N THR A 391 6.85 -34.96 -34.24
CA THR A 391 6.66 -33.51 -33.98
C THR A 391 7.98 -32.87 -33.50
N GLY A 392 8.50 -31.93 -34.29
CA GLY A 392 9.19 -30.71 -33.84
C GLY A 392 10.62 -30.83 -33.33
N GLY A 393 11.57 -30.24 -34.06
CA GLY A 393 12.87 -29.87 -33.52
C GLY A 393 13.98 -29.87 -34.57
N GLU A 394 14.46 -28.67 -34.90
CA GLU A 394 15.50 -28.36 -35.88
C GLU A 394 16.87 -28.99 -35.55
N ASP A 395 17.61 -29.26 -36.63
CA ASP A 395 19.08 -29.32 -36.74
C ASP A 395 19.85 -30.17 -35.73
N LYS A 396 20.17 -31.44 -36.08
CA LYS A 396 21.48 -32.09 -35.80
C LYS A 396 21.73 -33.52 -36.30
N ASP A 397 20.86 -34.14 -37.10
CA ASP A 397 20.99 -35.59 -37.39
C ASP A 397 21.45 -35.97 -38.81
N GLU A 398 22.19 -35.11 -39.52
CA GLU A 398 22.82 -35.51 -40.80
C GLU A 398 24.12 -36.35 -40.62
N ASN A 399 24.66 -36.47 -39.40
CA ASN A 399 25.96 -37.12 -39.18
C ASN A 399 25.89 -38.58 -38.68
N ALA A 400 24.70 -39.09 -38.32
CA ALA A 400 24.53 -40.45 -37.82
C ALA A 400 24.22 -41.48 -38.94
N ALA A 401 23.59 -41.05 -40.02
CA ALA A 401 23.25 -41.93 -41.15
C ALA A 401 24.48 -42.32 -42.00
N ALA A 402 25.47 -41.44 -42.11
CA ALA A 402 26.72 -41.70 -42.84
C ALA A 402 27.64 -42.72 -42.12
N ALA A 403 27.61 -42.78 -40.79
CA ALA A 403 28.48 -43.67 -40.00
C ALA A 403 28.01 -45.15 -40.00
N LEU A 404 26.74 -45.42 -40.29
CA LEU A 404 26.20 -46.79 -40.33
C LEU A 404 26.41 -47.48 -41.69
N ILE A 405 26.51 -46.72 -42.79
CA ILE A 405 26.76 -47.26 -44.12
C ILE A 405 28.22 -47.73 -44.26
N ASP A 406 29.17 -47.05 -43.59
CA ASP A 406 30.59 -47.38 -43.70
C ASP A 406 30.95 -48.68 -42.93
N ASN A 407 30.29 -48.95 -41.80
CA ASN A 407 30.52 -50.17 -41.01
C ASN A 407 29.96 -51.46 -41.65
N VAL A 408 28.92 -51.36 -42.49
CA VAL A 408 28.39 -52.54 -43.21
C VAL A 408 29.30 -52.94 -44.38
N SER A 409 30.06 -52.00 -44.95
CA SER A 409 31.01 -52.28 -46.03
C SER A 409 32.26 -53.07 -45.58
N HIS A 410 32.60 -53.00 -44.29
CA HIS A 410 33.76 -53.69 -43.72
C HIS A 410 33.49 -55.15 -43.30
N LEU A 411 32.23 -55.54 -43.10
CA LEU A 411 31.85 -56.91 -42.71
C LEU A 411 31.72 -57.88 -43.89
N ASN A 412 31.72 -57.40 -45.13
CA ASN A 412 31.64 -58.23 -46.35
C ASN A 412 33.00 -58.55 -47.00
N LYS A 413 34.14 -58.21 -46.34
CA LYS A 413 35.50 -58.42 -46.87
C LYS A 413 36.42 -59.30 -46.01
N SER A 414 35.89 -60.02 -45.01
CA SER A 414 36.59 -61.10 -44.31
C SER A 414 35.78 -62.38 -44.35
#